data_AF-A0AAJ2YS12-F1
#
_entry.id   AF-A0AAJ2YS12-F1
#
_cell.length_a   1.000
_cell.length_b   1.000
_cell.length_c   1.000
_cell.angle_alpha   90.00
_cell.angle_beta   90.00
_cell.angle_gamma   90.00
#
_symmetry.space_group_name_H-M   'P 1'
#
loop_
_entity.id
_entity.type
_entity.pdbx_description
1 polymer ?
#
loop_
_entity_poly.entity_id
_entity_poly.type
_entity_poly.pdbx_seq_one_letter_code
_entity_poly.pdbx_strand_id
1 'polypeptide(L)'
;MAELSIEQKRLAVEKGLAQFLPDTVLQRVLQYWESEYGHQPSFVLNRFLSEICTSDDLRLQRKEMLRQVLHEISVVEKQERLKVKTDKPVMAAETSPETPDLFQAFHDFVMGVLKGVSQPDYLDFVAEIQGKMKKNRLLAGYWYIAGSEKQCLMQMPKEVYAVMITTLYAIYCSFYGPGKADQLYAQIKHEIKQHYPAVDLSQLL
;
A
#
# COMPACT_ATOMS: atom_id res chain seq x y z
N MET A 1 17.48 3.05 10.82
CA MET A 1 16.04 3.33 10.64
C MET A 1 15.86 4.81 10.91
N ALA A 2 15.40 5.61 9.95
CA ALA A 2 15.17 7.04 10.20
C ALA A 2 13.87 7.14 11.02
N GLU A 3 14.01 7.34 12.33
CA GLU A 3 12.88 7.61 13.22
C GLU A 3 12.35 9.01 12.88
N LEU A 4 11.07 9.12 12.57
CA LEU A 4 10.43 10.42 12.39
C LEU A 4 10.61 11.28 13.64
N SER A 5 10.98 12.55 13.45
CA SER A 5 11.00 13.53 14.54
C SER A 5 9.60 13.70 15.12
N ILE A 6 9.53 13.99 16.42
CA ILE A 6 8.27 14.23 17.15
C ILE A 6 7.46 15.34 16.48
N GLU A 7 8.14 16.39 15.99
CA GLU A 7 7.51 17.52 15.30
C GLU A 7 6.80 17.09 13.99
N GLN A 8 7.37 16.12 13.28
CA GLN A 8 6.83 15.60 12.02
C GLN A 8 5.59 14.75 12.27
N LYS A 9 5.64 13.90 13.29
CA LYS A 9 4.48 13.15 13.76
C LYS A 9 3.39 14.10 14.27
N ARG A 10 3.76 15.18 14.96
CA ARG A 10 2.82 16.19 15.46
C ARG A 10 2.06 16.86 14.32
N LEU A 11 2.77 17.31 13.27
CA LEU A 11 2.16 17.90 12.08
C LEU A 11 1.22 16.94 11.35
N ALA A 12 1.56 15.64 11.30
CA ALA A 12 0.70 14.63 10.73
C ALA A 12 -0.58 14.41 11.54
N VAL A 13 -0.46 14.33 12.87
CA VAL A 13 -1.61 14.22 13.79
C VAL A 13 -2.48 15.47 13.71
N GLU A 14 -1.88 16.65 13.62
CA GLU A 14 -2.58 17.93 13.44
C GLU A 14 -3.43 17.93 12.17
N LYS A 15 -2.84 17.59 11.02
CA LYS A 15 -3.56 17.50 9.74
C LYS A 15 -4.67 16.45 9.78
N GLY A 16 -4.42 15.30 10.40
CA GLY A 16 -5.39 14.22 10.47
C GLY A 16 -6.59 14.53 11.37
N LEU A 17 -6.41 15.41 12.35
CA LEU A 17 -7.44 15.79 13.32
C LEU A 17 -8.11 17.14 13.02
N ALA A 18 -7.47 18.03 12.24
CA ALA A 18 -7.98 19.36 11.92
C ALA A 18 -9.35 19.33 11.22
N GLN A 19 -9.66 18.27 10.48
CA GLN A 19 -10.96 18.12 9.82
C GLN A 19 -12.10 17.66 10.76
N PHE A 20 -11.76 17.23 11.98
CA PHE A 20 -12.72 16.66 12.94
C PHE A 20 -12.82 17.48 14.24
N LEU A 21 -11.79 18.25 14.58
CA LEU A 21 -11.72 19.02 15.82
C LEU A 21 -11.55 20.51 15.52
N PRO A 22 -12.24 21.40 16.25
CA PRO A 22 -12.00 22.84 16.16
C PRO A 22 -10.60 23.20 16.67
N ASP A 23 -9.97 24.22 16.10
CA ASP A 23 -8.58 24.62 16.35
C ASP A 23 -8.23 24.80 17.85
N THR A 24 -9.20 25.29 18.64
CA THR A 24 -9.03 25.49 20.09
C THR A 24 -8.87 24.18 20.86
N VAL A 25 -9.52 23.11 20.42
CA VAL A 25 -9.41 21.77 21.02
C VAL A 25 -8.22 21.02 20.41
N LEU A 26 -7.98 21.20 19.12
CA LEU A 26 -6.88 20.59 18.38
C LEU A 26 -5.51 20.91 19.01
N GLN A 27 -5.22 22.19 19.29
CA GLN A 27 -3.95 22.60 19.88
C GLN A 27 -3.72 21.97 21.27
N ARG A 28 -4.77 21.87 22.09
CA ARG A 28 -4.70 21.23 23.41
C ARG A 28 -4.45 19.73 23.31
N VAL A 29 -5.12 19.08 22.35
CA VAL A 29 -4.99 17.65 22.05
C VAL A 29 -3.59 17.33 21.51
N LEU A 30 -3.01 18.21 20.68
CA LEU A 30 -1.65 18.05 20.16
C LEU A 30 -0.59 18.23 21.23
N GLN A 31 -0.76 19.19 22.15
CA GLN A 31 0.15 19.34 23.30
C GLN A 31 0.13 18.11 24.22
N TYR A 32 -1.06 17.56 24.48
CA TYR A 32 -1.21 16.32 25.25
C TYR A 32 -0.58 15.13 24.52
N TRP A 33 -0.79 15.03 23.21
CA TRP A 33 -0.17 14.01 22.37
C TRP A 33 1.36 14.08 22.39
N GLU A 34 1.92 15.28 22.25
CA GLU A 34 3.36 15.50 22.24
C GLU A 34 4.01 15.13 23.59
N SER A 35 3.38 15.51 24.70
CA SER A 35 3.85 15.21 26.06
C SER A 35 3.80 13.71 26.41
N GLU A 36 2.68 13.05 26.13
CA GLU A 36 2.45 11.66 26.59
C GLU A 36 2.85 10.61 25.55
N TYR A 37 2.73 10.95 24.27
CA TYR A 37 2.76 9.99 23.16
C TYR A 37 3.80 10.31 22.07
N GLY A 38 4.53 11.43 22.13
CA GLY A 38 5.47 11.85 21.10
C GLY A 38 6.58 10.83 20.79
N HIS A 39 7.03 10.09 21.81
CA HIS A 39 8.04 9.03 21.69
C HIS A 39 7.45 7.63 21.51
N GLN A 40 6.13 7.49 21.57
CA GLN A 40 5.47 6.19 21.54
C GLN A 40 5.17 5.73 20.10
N PRO A 41 5.12 4.40 19.86
CA PRO A 41 4.80 3.81 18.56
C PRO A 41 3.34 4.02 18.14
N SER A 42 3.08 3.92 16.83
CA SER A 42 1.79 4.28 16.20
C SER A 42 0.56 3.51 16.72
N PHE A 43 0.73 2.36 17.37
CA PHE A 43 -0.41 1.63 17.97
C PHE A 43 -1.05 2.40 19.13
N VAL A 44 -0.31 3.32 19.76
CA VAL A 44 -0.82 4.11 20.89
C VAL A 44 -1.79 5.21 20.43
N LEU A 45 -1.80 5.53 19.12
CA LEU A 45 -2.77 6.45 18.53
C LEU A 45 -4.22 5.98 18.73
N ASN A 46 -4.48 4.68 18.78
CA ASN A 46 -5.83 4.17 19.04
C ASN A 46 -6.28 4.47 20.48
N ARG A 47 -5.36 4.37 21.45
CA ARG A 47 -5.61 4.73 22.85
C ARG A 47 -5.79 6.24 23.00
N PHE A 48 -4.89 7.03 22.43
CA PHE A 48 -4.98 8.48 22.39
C PHE A 48 -6.31 8.98 21.79
N LEU A 49 -6.74 8.42 20.65
CA LEU A 49 -8.03 8.74 20.06
C LEU A 49 -9.22 8.34 20.95
N SER A 50 -9.08 7.28 21.76
CA SER A 50 -10.09 6.92 22.77
C SER A 50 -10.23 7.98 23.85
N GLU A 51 -9.11 8.57 24.27
CA GLU A 51 -9.05 9.53 25.36
C GLU A 51 -9.60 10.90 24.94
N ILE A 52 -9.49 11.28 23.67
CA ILE A 52 -9.99 12.56 23.14
C ILE A 52 -11.43 12.48 22.60
N CYS A 53 -11.91 11.29 22.20
CA CYS A 53 -13.28 11.08 21.71
C CYS A 53 -14.26 10.88 22.88
N THR A 54 -14.48 11.93 23.66
CA THR A 54 -15.35 11.91 24.85
C THR A 54 -16.84 12.06 24.53
N SER A 55 -17.19 12.71 23.41
CA SER A 55 -18.57 12.90 22.93
C SER A 55 -19.01 11.75 21.99
N ASP A 56 -20.30 11.39 22.01
CA ASP A 56 -20.81 10.27 21.22
C ASP A 56 -20.69 10.48 19.69
N ASP A 57 -20.77 11.74 19.22
CA ASP A 57 -20.50 12.09 17.80
C ASP A 57 -19.05 11.82 17.39
N LEU A 58 -18.10 12.13 18.28
CA LEU A 58 -16.67 11.87 18.05
C LEU A 58 -16.34 10.38 18.11
N ARG A 59 -17.08 9.59 18.91
CA ARG A 59 -16.91 8.13 18.95
C ARG A 59 -17.32 7.45 17.65
N LEU A 60 -18.33 7.99 16.96
CA LEU A 60 -18.74 7.52 15.63
C LEU A 60 -17.66 7.84 14.58
N GLN A 61 -17.04 9.01 14.66
CA GLN A 61 -15.98 9.45 13.74
C GLN A 61 -14.60 8.88 14.08
N ARG A 62 -14.41 8.29 15.26
CA ARG A 62 -13.13 7.75 15.76
C ARG A 62 -12.41 6.82 14.79
N LYS A 63 -13.13 5.91 14.12
CA LYS A 63 -12.52 4.99 13.15
C LYS A 63 -11.93 5.75 11.95
N GLU A 64 -12.61 6.81 11.53
CA GLU A 64 -12.19 7.64 10.42
C GLU A 64 -11.06 8.59 10.82
N MET A 65 -11.12 9.16 12.03
CA MET A 65 -10.02 9.93 12.63
C MET A 65 -8.74 9.10 12.72
N LEU A 66 -8.83 7.84 13.15
CA LEU A 66 -7.66 6.94 13.22
C LEU A 66 -7.09 6.66 11.83
N ARG A 67 -7.94 6.39 10.85
CA ARG A 67 -7.51 6.18 9.46
C ARG A 67 -6.82 7.42 8.89
N GLN A 68 -7.39 8.60 9.10
CA GLN A 68 -6.81 9.83 8.60
C GLN A 68 -5.47 10.14 9.27
N VAL A 69 -5.38 10.03 10.60
CA VAL A 69 -4.12 10.29 11.32
C VAL A 69 -3.04 9.30 10.91
N LEU A 70 -3.36 8.02 10.75
CA LEU A 70 -2.40 7.03 10.24
C LEU A 70 -2.00 7.32 8.78
N HIS A 71 -2.93 7.78 7.96
CA HIS A 71 -2.66 8.19 6.59
C HIS A 71 -1.67 9.38 6.55
N GLU A 72 -1.94 10.44 7.31
CA GLU A 72 -1.07 11.62 7.38
C GLU A 72 0.31 11.27 7.93
N ILE A 73 0.40 10.42 8.97
CA ILE A 73 1.70 9.97 9.50
C ILE A 73 2.46 9.19 8.42
N SER A 74 1.79 8.30 7.69
CA SER A 74 2.42 7.56 6.59
C SER A 74 2.86 8.47 5.43
N VAL A 75 2.10 9.53 5.15
CA VAL A 75 2.46 10.55 4.16
C VAL A 75 3.72 11.30 4.60
N VAL A 76 3.81 11.69 5.88
CA VAL A 76 5.00 12.36 6.43
C VAL A 76 6.21 11.41 6.49
N GLU A 77 6.03 10.14 6.87
CA GLU A 77 7.07 9.09 6.77
C GLU A 77 7.61 8.96 5.34
N LYS A 78 6.71 8.97 4.36
CA LYS A 78 7.05 8.88 2.94
C LYS A 78 7.76 10.14 2.46
N GLN A 79 7.36 11.33 2.92
CA GLN A 79 7.99 12.61 2.60
C GLN A 79 9.40 12.74 3.21
N GLU A 80 9.62 12.24 4.41
CA GLU A 80 10.94 12.25 5.06
C GLU A 80 11.90 11.24 4.41
N ARG A 81 11.40 10.06 3.99
CA ARG A 81 12.17 9.14 3.15
C ARG A 81 12.55 9.73 1.79
N LEU A 82 11.76 10.67 1.27
CA LEU A 82 12.07 11.42 0.05
C LEU A 82 13.07 12.56 0.33
N LYS A 83 12.96 13.28 1.45
CA LYS A 83 13.93 14.33 1.85
C LYS A 83 15.34 13.80 2.10
N VAL A 84 15.50 12.60 2.65
CA VAL A 84 16.83 11.95 2.78
C VAL A 84 17.48 11.68 1.41
N LYS A 85 16.70 11.60 0.34
CA LYS A 85 17.22 11.53 -1.06
C LYS A 85 17.44 12.90 -1.70
N THR A 86 17.06 14.00 -1.05
CA THR A 86 16.98 15.35 -1.62
C THR A 86 18.01 16.32 -1.01
N ASP A 87 19.21 15.83 -0.67
CA ASP A 87 20.40 16.68 -0.47
C ASP A 87 21.29 16.72 -1.72
N LYS A 88 20.67 16.58 -2.89
CA LYS A 88 21.24 17.10 -4.13
C LYS A 88 20.23 18.02 -4.79
N PRO A 89 20.62 19.26 -5.11
CA PRO A 89 19.69 20.30 -5.49
C PRO A 89 19.01 19.98 -6.81
N VAL A 90 17.72 20.23 -6.82
CA VAL A 90 16.81 20.17 -7.96
C VAL A 90 17.21 21.23 -8.97
N MET A 91 17.47 20.82 -10.22
CA MET A 91 17.34 21.70 -11.38
C MET A 91 16.59 20.97 -12.50
N ALA A 92 15.58 21.69 -12.98
CA ALA A 92 14.97 21.64 -14.29
C ALA A 92 14.26 20.34 -14.72
N ALA A 93 12.97 20.52 -15.00
CA ALA A 93 12.14 19.60 -15.74
C ALA A 93 12.76 19.28 -17.10
N GLU A 94 13.17 18.04 -17.33
CA GLU A 94 13.36 17.48 -18.66
C GLU A 94 12.95 16.00 -18.66
N THR A 95 12.06 15.66 -19.59
CA THR A 95 11.66 14.33 -20.01
C THR A 95 12.85 13.37 -20.20
N SER A 96 12.93 12.32 -19.38
CA SER A 96 13.38 10.98 -19.79
C SER A 96 12.86 9.89 -18.84
N PRO A 97 12.50 8.70 -19.37
CA PRO A 97 11.73 7.69 -18.68
C PRO A 97 12.66 6.67 -18.00
N GLU A 98 12.92 6.85 -16.71
CA GLU A 98 13.63 5.81 -15.95
C GLU A 98 12.83 5.40 -14.71
N THR A 99 12.20 4.22 -14.81
CA THR A 99 11.89 3.28 -13.71
C THR A 99 10.64 3.43 -12.80
N PRO A 100 9.55 4.15 -13.14
CA PRO A 100 8.24 3.89 -12.54
C PRO A 100 7.44 2.78 -13.26
N ASP A 101 7.96 2.29 -14.39
CA ASP A 101 7.20 1.47 -15.35
C ASP A 101 7.06 -0.01 -14.93
N LEU A 102 8.11 -0.62 -14.35
CA LEU A 102 8.10 -2.06 -14.04
C LEU A 102 7.09 -2.45 -12.95
N PHE A 103 6.95 -1.64 -11.89
CA PHE A 103 5.92 -1.89 -10.87
C PHE A 103 4.52 -1.71 -11.45
N GLN A 104 4.32 -0.70 -12.30
CA GLN A 104 3.02 -0.45 -12.91
C GLN A 104 2.64 -1.59 -13.87
N ALA A 105 3.59 -2.09 -14.67
CA ALA A 105 3.41 -3.29 -15.49
C ALA A 105 3.12 -4.54 -14.65
N PHE A 106 3.83 -4.74 -13.53
CA PHE A 106 3.54 -5.83 -12.58
C PHE A 106 2.14 -5.73 -11.97
N HIS A 107 1.78 -4.55 -11.49
CA HIS A 107 0.46 -4.27 -10.92
C HIS A 107 -0.64 -4.55 -11.93
N ASP A 108 -0.50 -4.04 -13.16
CA ASP A 108 -1.49 -4.23 -14.21
C ASP A 108 -1.57 -5.69 -14.66
N PHE A 109 -0.46 -6.43 -14.61
CA PHE A 109 -0.46 -7.89 -14.79
C PHE A 109 -1.36 -8.57 -13.75
N VAL A 110 -1.09 -8.32 -12.47
CA VAL A 110 -1.84 -8.96 -11.38
C VAL A 110 -3.31 -8.59 -11.47
N MET A 111 -3.63 -7.31 -11.72
CA MET A 111 -5.01 -6.86 -11.89
C MET A 111 -5.68 -7.47 -13.13
N GLY A 112 -4.95 -7.68 -14.22
CA GLY A 112 -5.43 -8.41 -15.40
C GLY A 112 -5.84 -9.84 -15.06
N VAL A 113 -5.03 -10.54 -14.27
CA VAL A 113 -5.35 -11.91 -13.82
C VAL A 113 -6.60 -11.91 -12.96
N LEU A 114 -6.71 -10.99 -12.01
CA LEU A 114 -7.87 -10.88 -11.11
C LEU A 114 -9.16 -10.54 -11.86
N LYS A 115 -9.09 -9.67 -12.87
CA LYS A 115 -10.24 -9.37 -13.75
C LYS A 115 -10.68 -10.58 -14.57
N GLY A 116 -9.77 -11.52 -14.85
CA GLY A 116 -10.05 -12.78 -15.52
C GLY A 116 -10.71 -13.84 -14.62
N VAL A 117 -10.87 -13.57 -13.32
CA VAL A 117 -11.57 -14.45 -12.37
C VAL A 117 -13.06 -14.13 -12.36
N SER A 118 -13.91 -15.15 -12.36
CA SER A 118 -15.35 -14.97 -12.26
C SER A 118 -15.74 -14.41 -10.90
N GLN A 119 -16.72 -13.50 -10.85
CA GLN A 119 -17.21 -12.92 -9.59
C GLN A 119 -17.52 -13.94 -8.47
N PRO A 120 -18.20 -15.07 -8.72
CA PRO A 120 -18.47 -16.06 -7.65
C PRO A 120 -17.19 -16.68 -7.08
N ASP A 121 -16.15 -16.83 -7.90
CA ASP A 121 -14.90 -17.49 -7.51
C ASP A 121 -13.90 -16.51 -6.89
N TYR A 122 -14.15 -15.20 -6.94
CA TYR A 122 -13.18 -14.17 -6.56
C TYR A 122 -12.72 -14.30 -5.11
N LEU A 123 -13.64 -14.53 -4.16
CA LEU A 123 -13.30 -14.64 -2.74
C LEU A 123 -12.45 -15.90 -2.47
N ASP A 124 -12.81 -17.02 -3.08
CA ASP A 124 -12.05 -18.27 -2.97
C ASP A 124 -10.67 -18.15 -3.62
N PHE A 125 -10.60 -17.45 -4.75
CA PHE A 125 -9.35 -17.16 -5.44
C PHE A 125 -8.41 -16.32 -4.58
N VAL A 126 -8.91 -15.27 -3.93
CA VAL A 126 -8.13 -14.43 -3.00
C VAL A 126 -7.65 -15.25 -1.78
N ALA A 127 -8.51 -16.12 -1.24
CA ALA A 127 -8.13 -17.00 -0.15
C ALA A 127 -6.99 -17.96 -0.55
N GLU A 128 -7.03 -18.51 -1.76
CA GLU A 128 -5.97 -19.35 -2.32
C GLU A 128 -4.66 -18.57 -2.54
N ILE A 129 -4.73 -17.30 -2.97
CA ILE A 129 -3.54 -16.42 -3.04
C ILE A 129 -2.88 -16.33 -1.67
N GLN A 130 -3.63 -15.98 -0.63
CA GLN A 130 -3.10 -15.87 0.73
C GLN A 130 -2.53 -17.22 1.22
N GLY A 131 -3.22 -18.32 0.93
CA GLY A 131 -2.79 -19.67 1.31
C GLY A 131 -1.48 -20.08 0.65
N LYS A 132 -1.33 -19.83 -0.66
CA LYS A 132 -0.11 -20.13 -1.41
C LYS A 132 1.04 -19.19 -1.05
N MET A 133 0.77 -17.91 -0.82
CA MET A 133 1.78 -16.94 -0.38
C MET A 133 2.38 -17.35 0.97
N LYS A 134 1.56 -17.75 1.95
CA LYS A 134 2.04 -18.24 3.25
C LYS A 134 2.94 -19.48 3.15
N LYS A 135 2.70 -20.34 2.15
CA LYS A 135 3.50 -21.56 1.91
C LYS A 135 4.80 -21.29 1.15
N ASN A 136 4.91 -20.14 0.49
CA ASN A 136 6.08 -19.79 -0.30
C ASN A 136 7.03 -18.91 0.53
N ARG A 137 8.25 -19.41 0.78
CA ARG A 137 9.25 -18.73 1.62
C ARG A 137 9.52 -17.28 1.21
N LEU A 138 9.45 -16.97 -0.08
CA LEU A 138 9.70 -15.62 -0.59
C LEU A 138 8.47 -14.70 -0.46
N LEU A 139 7.25 -15.26 -0.44
CA LEU A 139 6.00 -14.49 -0.36
C LEU A 139 5.40 -14.45 1.05
N ALA A 140 5.84 -15.32 1.97
CA ALA A 140 5.26 -15.50 3.30
C ALA A 140 5.33 -14.25 4.20
N GLY A 141 6.26 -13.34 3.92
CA GLY A 141 6.37 -12.06 4.62
C GLY A 141 5.36 -10.99 4.16
N TYR A 142 4.64 -11.24 3.06
CA TYR A 142 3.71 -10.28 2.46
C TYR A 142 2.27 -10.72 2.67
N TRP A 143 1.40 -9.72 2.83
CA TRP A 143 -0.03 -9.93 3.02
C TRP A 143 -0.77 -9.43 1.79
N TYR A 144 -1.73 -10.23 1.33
CA TYR A 144 -2.61 -9.87 0.23
C TYR A 144 -4.01 -9.63 0.79
N ILE A 145 -4.58 -8.44 0.58
CA ILE A 145 -5.88 -8.04 1.12
C ILE A 145 -6.75 -7.58 -0.04
N ALA A 146 -7.95 -8.18 -0.20
CA ALA A 146 -8.93 -7.74 -1.18
C ALA A 146 -9.37 -6.29 -0.91
N GLY A 147 -9.40 -5.46 -1.95
CA GLY A 147 -9.66 -4.03 -1.88
C GLY A 147 -8.44 -3.18 -1.51
N SER A 148 -7.28 -3.79 -1.25
CA SER A 148 -6.01 -3.10 -0.99
C SER A 148 -4.86 -3.67 -1.84
N GLU A 149 -5.18 -4.26 -2.98
CA GLU A 149 -4.26 -5.02 -3.85
C GLU A 149 -3.02 -4.19 -4.19
N LYS A 150 -3.21 -2.94 -4.63
CA LYS A 150 -2.11 -2.04 -4.99
C LYS A 150 -1.14 -1.81 -3.82
N GLN A 151 -1.65 -1.61 -2.62
CA GLN A 151 -0.83 -1.35 -1.42
C GLN A 151 -0.06 -2.61 -0.98
N CYS A 152 -0.67 -3.79 -1.14
CA CYS A 152 -0.02 -5.07 -0.89
C CYS A 152 1.12 -5.31 -1.88
N LEU A 153 0.87 -5.07 -3.18
CA LEU A 153 1.85 -5.27 -4.24
C LEU A 153 3.00 -4.25 -4.18
N MET A 154 2.74 -3.00 -3.76
CA MET A 154 3.78 -1.97 -3.59
C MET A 154 4.83 -2.33 -2.53
N GLN A 155 4.49 -3.21 -1.57
CA GLN A 155 5.43 -3.67 -0.54
C GLN A 155 6.36 -4.77 -1.05
N MET A 156 6.05 -5.37 -2.20
CA MET A 156 6.83 -6.44 -2.78
C MET A 156 8.00 -5.86 -3.58
N PRO A 157 9.24 -6.28 -3.30
CA PRO A 157 10.38 -5.90 -4.11
C PRO A 157 10.37 -6.72 -5.42
N LYS A 158 11.10 -6.24 -6.44
CA LYS A 158 11.04 -6.81 -7.80
C LYS A 158 11.45 -8.29 -7.88
N GLU A 159 12.28 -8.74 -6.95
CA GLU A 159 12.78 -10.12 -6.86
C GLU A 159 11.67 -11.14 -6.61
N VAL A 160 10.49 -10.68 -6.16
CA VAL A 160 9.32 -11.54 -5.89
C VAL A 160 8.24 -11.47 -6.96
N TYR A 161 8.38 -10.61 -7.98
CA TYR A 161 7.35 -10.41 -9.01
C TYR A 161 7.11 -11.68 -9.84
N ALA A 162 8.18 -12.29 -10.36
CA ALA A 162 8.10 -13.55 -11.10
C ALA A 162 7.45 -14.68 -10.28
N VAL A 163 7.81 -14.76 -8.99
CA VAL A 163 7.27 -15.76 -8.06
C VAL A 163 5.78 -15.52 -7.81
N MET A 164 5.36 -14.27 -7.67
CA MET A 164 3.95 -13.90 -7.50
C MET A 164 3.14 -14.21 -8.77
N ILE A 165 3.63 -13.81 -9.95
CA ILE A 165 2.98 -14.09 -11.23
C ILE A 165 2.84 -15.60 -11.47
N THR A 166 3.87 -16.37 -11.15
CA THR A 166 3.85 -17.84 -11.25
C THR A 166 2.88 -18.46 -10.24
N THR A 167 2.79 -17.91 -9.04
CA THR A 167 1.84 -18.36 -8.01
C THR A 167 0.41 -18.12 -8.47
N LEU A 168 0.13 -16.93 -9.01
CA LEU A 168 -1.17 -16.59 -9.59
C LEU A 168 -1.54 -17.52 -10.76
N TYR A 169 -0.56 -17.91 -11.57
CA TYR A 169 -0.77 -18.82 -12.69
C TYR A 169 -1.22 -20.20 -12.18
N ALA A 170 -0.50 -20.74 -11.18
CA ALA A 170 -0.83 -22.03 -10.59
C ALA A 170 -2.22 -22.04 -9.93
N ILE A 171 -2.59 -20.94 -9.27
CA ILE A 171 -3.93 -20.78 -8.70
C ILE A 171 -4.96 -20.73 -9.82
N TYR A 172 -4.76 -19.90 -10.84
CA TYR A 172 -5.68 -19.79 -11.98
C TYR A 172 -5.87 -21.13 -12.72
N CYS A 173 -4.79 -21.88 -12.92
CA CYS A 173 -4.85 -23.25 -13.44
C CYS A 173 -5.70 -24.19 -12.57
N SER A 174 -5.69 -24.00 -11.25
CA SER A 174 -6.46 -24.85 -10.32
C SER A 174 -7.96 -24.58 -10.40
N PHE A 175 -8.38 -23.35 -10.75
CA PHE A 175 -9.79 -22.98 -10.92
C PHE A 175 -10.31 -23.25 -12.33
N TYR A 176 -9.53 -22.88 -13.35
CA TYR A 176 -10.00 -22.81 -14.75
C TYR A 176 -9.27 -23.74 -15.72
N GLY A 177 -8.24 -24.44 -15.25
CA GLY A 177 -7.40 -25.33 -16.06
C GLY A 177 -6.31 -24.58 -16.84
N PRO A 178 -5.26 -25.32 -17.28
CA PRO A 178 -4.08 -24.73 -17.91
C PRO A 178 -4.38 -24.05 -19.25
N GLY A 179 -5.30 -24.59 -20.05
CA GLY A 179 -5.65 -24.00 -21.35
C GLY A 179 -6.22 -22.58 -21.25
N LYS A 180 -7.08 -22.32 -20.24
CA LYS A 180 -7.59 -20.97 -19.98
C LYS A 180 -6.55 -20.06 -19.35
N ALA A 181 -5.71 -20.60 -18.46
CA ALA A 181 -4.62 -19.86 -17.85
C ALA A 181 -3.62 -19.35 -18.88
N ASP A 182 -3.22 -20.19 -19.83
CA ASP A 182 -2.30 -19.84 -20.90
C ASP A 182 -2.85 -18.75 -21.82
N GLN A 183 -4.14 -18.86 -22.19
CA GLN A 183 -4.82 -17.85 -22.99
C GLN A 183 -4.86 -16.49 -22.27
N LEU A 184 -5.25 -16.48 -20.99
CA LEU A 184 -5.30 -15.27 -20.18
C LEU A 184 -3.91 -14.63 -20.03
N TYR A 185 -2.90 -15.44 -19.71
CA TYR A 185 -1.53 -14.95 -19.53
C TYR A 185 -0.92 -14.43 -20.84
N ALA A 186 -1.19 -15.08 -21.97
CA ALA A 186 -0.76 -14.60 -23.28
C ALA A 186 -1.43 -13.26 -23.62
N GLN A 187 -2.72 -13.12 -23.34
CA GLN A 187 -3.45 -11.87 -23.55
C GLN A 187 -2.89 -10.73 -22.69
N ILE A 188 -2.75 -10.95 -21.38
CA ILE A 188 -2.22 -9.93 -20.45
C ILE A 188 -0.79 -9.53 -20.83
N LYS A 189 0.07 -10.50 -21.20
CA LYS A 189 1.43 -10.22 -21.70
C LYS A 189 1.40 -9.33 -22.94
N HIS A 190 0.46 -9.57 -23.86
CA HIS A 190 0.31 -8.76 -25.05
C HIS A 190 -0.15 -7.33 -24.71
N GLU A 191 -1.15 -7.20 -23.83
CA GLU A 191 -1.66 -5.90 -23.36
C GLU A 191 -0.57 -5.09 -22.66
N ILE A 192 0.22 -5.70 -21.79
CA ILE A 192 1.34 -5.03 -21.09
C ILE A 192 2.42 -4.63 -22.07
N LYS A 193 2.77 -5.47 -23.05
CA LYS A 193 3.75 -5.12 -24.08
C LYS A 193 3.32 -3.93 -24.92
N GLN A 194 2.01 -3.77 -25.15
CA GLN A 194 1.45 -2.63 -25.87
C GLN A 194 1.46 -1.34 -25.03
N HIS A 195 1.09 -1.44 -23.75
CA HIS A 195 1.03 -0.28 -22.85
C HIS A 195 2.42 0.16 -22.36
N TYR A 196 3.37 -0.78 -22.27
CA TYR A 196 4.69 -0.59 -21.69
C TYR A 196 5.78 -1.16 -22.62
N PRO A 197 5.97 -0.57 -23.82
CA PRO A 197 6.92 -1.09 -24.81
C PRO A 197 8.39 -0.99 -24.37
N ALA A 198 8.68 -0.15 -23.39
CA ALA A 198 10.02 0.03 -22.80
C ALA A 198 10.32 -0.94 -21.64
N VAL A 199 9.31 -1.67 -21.13
CA VAL A 199 9.51 -2.64 -20.04
C VAL A 199 9.98 -3.96 -20.62
N ASP A 200 11.16 -4.39 -20.17
CA ASP A 200 11.62 -5.75 -20.42
C ASP A 200 10.78 -6.73 -19.59
N LEU A 201 9.76 -7.30 -20.23
CA LEU A 201 8.87 -8.31 -19.65
C LEU A 201 9.61 -9.54 -19.10
N SER A 202 10.86 -9.79 -19.51
CA SER A 202 11.68 -10.85 -18.92
C SER A 202 12.03 -10.56 -17.45
N GLN A 203 11.95 -9.31 -17.00
CA GLN A 203 12.15 -8.94 -15.59
C GLN A 203 10.93 -9.25 -14.71
N LEU A 204 9.79 -9.60 -15.32
CA LEU A 204 8.56 -9.99 -14.64
C LEU A 204 8.35 -11.51 -14.59
N LEU A 205 9.16 -12.31 -15.30
CA LEU A 205 8.96 -13.75 -15.49
C LEU A 205 10.17 -14.59 -15.05
#